data_AF-A0AAD5NHY2-F1
#
_entry.id   AF-A0AAD5NHY2-F1
#
_cell.length_a   1.000
_cell.length_b   1.000
_cell.length_c   1.000
_cell.angle_alpha   90.00
_cell.angle_beta   90.00
_cell.angle_gamma   90.00
#
_symmetry.space_group_name_H-M   'P 1'
#
loop_
_entity.id
_entity.type
_entity.pdbx_description
1 polymer ?
#
loop_
_entity_poly.entity_id
_entity_poly.type
_entity_poly.pdbx_seq_one_letter_code
_entity_poly.pdbx_strand_id
1 'polypeptide(L)'
;MVVVGGKKQRPTKYPAKVKPKPAEPTISIARLDIRVGKSITAQKYPDADSLYVEEIDVGEGQSQTVVSGLVKYIPLEDMVVFVTCSYIS
;
A
#
# COMPACT_ATOMS: atom_id res chain seq x y z
N MET A 1 -35.97 24.10 -64.96
CA MET A 1 -35.43 22.94 -65.69
C MET A 1 -34.07 22.58 -65.10
N VAL A 2 -33.77 21.29 -65.11
CA VAL A 2 -32.85 20.56 -64.23
C VAL A 2 -31.38 20.99 -64.37
N VAL A 3 -30.68 21.15 -63.24
CA VAL A 3 -29.26 20.77 -63.14
C VAL A 3 -29.08 19.90 -61.90
N VAL A 4 -28.44 18.76 -62.11
CA VAL A 4 -28.23 17.61 -61.23
C VAL A 4 -26.94 17.77 -60.42
N GLY A 5 -26.94 17.27 -59.18
CA GLY A 5 -25.82 16.48 -58.66
C GLY A 5 -24.98 17.06 -57.52
N GLY A 6 -24.78 16.27 -56.45
CA GLY A 6 -23.65 16.46 -55.52
C GLY A 6 -23.83 15.91 -54.11
N LYS A 7 -23.67 14.58 -53.91
CA LYS A 7 -23.34 14.00 -52.59
C LYS A 7 -21.86 14.24 -52.28
N LYS A 8 -21.51 14.62 -51.04
CA LYS A 8 -20.21 14.35 -50.36
C LYS A 8 -20.27 14.80 -48.89
N GLN A 9 -20.61 13.88 -47.98
CA GLN A 9 -19.69 13.11 -47.11
C GLN A 9 -18.98 13.96 -46.03
N ARG A 10 -19.42 13.70 -44.78
CA ARG A 10 -18.84 14.19 -43.52
C ARG A 10 -17.35 13.81 -43.43
N PRO A 11 -16.45 14.70 -43.00
CA PRO A 11 -15.08 14.31 -42.71
C PRO A 11 -15.07 13.41 -41.47
N THR A 12 -14.69 12.16 -41.68
CA THR A 12 -14.35 11.16 -40.68
C THR A 12 -13.27 11.71 -39.75
N LYS A 13 -13.59 11.78 -38.45
CA LYS A 13 -12.59 11.97 -37.38
C LYS A 13 -11.53 10.88 -37.51
N TYR A 14 -10.31 11.28 -37.83
CA TYR A 14 -9.14 10.40 -37.72
C TYR A 14 -9.01 9.96 -36.24
N PRO A 15 -8.74 8.68 -35.95
CA PRO A 15 -8.43 8.28 -34.59
C PRO A 15 -7.07 8.90 -34.24
N ALA A 16 -7.08 9.81 -33.26
CA ALA A 16 -5.85 10.32 -32.68
C ALA A 16 -5.03 9.14 -32.14
N LYS A 17 -3.77 9.06 -32.57
CA LYS A 17 -2.82 8.06 -32.10
C LYS A 17 -2.58 8.30 -30.61
N VAL A 18 -3.23 7.50 -29.77
CA VAL A 18 -3.06 7.53 -28.31
C VAL A 18 -1.61 7.14 -28.04
N LYS A 19 -0.80 8.07 -27.53
CA LYS A 19 0.55 7.77 -27.05
C LYS A 19 0.43 6.75 -25.90
N PRO A 20 1.23 5.68 -25.85
CA PRO A 20 1.19 4.75 -24.73
C PRO A 20 1.51 5.53 -23.45
N LYS A 21 0.56 5.56 -22.50
CA LYS A 21 0.84 6.00 -21.14
C LYS A 21 1.88 5.02 -20.56
N PRO A 22 2.93 5.47 -19.86
CA PRO A 22 3.83 4.57 -19.16
C PRO A 22 3.02 3.57 -18.34
N ALA A 23 3.34 2.29 -18.46
CA ALA A 23 2.67 1.25 -17.68
C ALA A 23 2.85 1.58 -16.19
N GLU A 24 1.75 1.78 -15.48
CA GLU A 24 1.78 1.99 -14.04
C GLU A 24 2.33 0.70 -13.39
N PRO A 25 3.26 0.80 -12.42
CA PRO A 25 3.84 -0.37 -11.79
C PRO A 25 2.73 -1.22 -11.17
N THR A 26 2.66 -2.48 -11.56
CA THR A 26 1.69 -3.42 -11.00
C THR A 26 2.05 -3.66 -9.53
N ILE A 27 1.18 -3.22 -8.62
CA ILE A 27 1.29 -3.52 -7.20
C ILE A 27 0.82 -4.96 -7.00
N SER A 28 1.71 -5.82 -6.51
CA SER A 28 1.41 -7.22 -6.20
C SER A 28 1.53 -7.45 -4.70
N ILE A 29 0.57 -8.21 -4.14
CA ILE A 29 0.57 -8.63 -2.73
C ILE A 29 1.80 -9.47 -2.40
N ALA A 30 2.38 -10.15 -3.39
CA ALA A 30 3.59 -10.96 -3.22
C ALA A 30 4.83 -10.15 -2.78
N ARG A 31 4.77 -8.81 -2.81
CA ARG A 31 5.82 -7.92 -2.30
C ARG A 31 5.68 -7.61 -0.80
N LEU A 32 4.64 -8.10 -0.14
CA LEU A 32 4.43 -7.92 1.28
C LEU A 32 4.89 -9.19 2.01
N ASP A 33 5.76 -9.03 3.00
CA ASP A 33 6.04 -10.06 3.99
C ASP A 33 5.07 -9.85 5.17
N ILE A 34 4.12 -10.76 5.33
CA ILE A 34 3.15 -10.69 6.42
C ILE A 34 3.45 -11.85 7.37
N ARG A 35 3.83 -11.52 8.61
CA ARG A 35 4.23 -12.51 9.61
C ARG A 35 3.55 -12.28 10.94
N VAL A 36 3.22 -13.37 11.61
CA VAL A 36 2.75 -13.34 12.99
C VAL A 36 3.97 -13.32 13.91
N GLY A 37 4.04 -12.33 14.78
CA GLY A 37 5.08 -12.20 15.78
C GLY A 37 4.49 -12.04 17.19
N LYS A 38 5.26 -12.45 18.18
CA LYS A 38 4.92 -12.26 19.59
C LYS A 38 5.65 -11.03 20.12
N SER A 39 4.93 -10.13 20.78
CA SER A 39 5.56 -9.01 21.47
C SER A 39 6.32 -9.53 22.70
N ILE A 40 7.62 -9.25 22.77
CA ILE A 40 8.48 -9.55 23.92
C ILE A 40 8.37 -8.41 24.93
N THR A 41 8.48 -7.17 24.45
CA THR A 41 8.37 -5.96 25.25
C THR A 41 7.61 -4.90 24.47
N ALA A 42 6.85 -4.06 25.19
CA ALA A 42 6.17 -2.90 24.65
C ALA A 42 6.31 -1.74 25.65
N GLN A 43 6.65 -0.55 25.17
CA GLN A 43 6.81 0.64 25.99
C GLN A 43 6.30 1.88 25.25
N LYS A 44 5.78 2.88 25.97
CA LYS A 44 5.41 4.16 25.35
C LYS A 44 6.65 4.88 24.88
N TYR A 45 6.57 5.48 23.69
CA TYR A 45 7.65 6.32 23.20
C TYR A 45 7.75 7.61 24.03
N PRO A 46 8.92 7.97 24.57
CA PRO A 46 9.06 9.09 25.50
C PRO A 46 8.69 10.44 24.88
N ASP A 47 8.93 10.61 23.58
CA ASP A 47 8.68 11.88 22.87
C ASP A 47 7.36 11.87 22.07
N ALA A 48 6.56 10.80 22.14
CA ALA A 48 5.29 10.70 21.41
C ALA A 48 4.25 9.85 22.16
N ASP A 49 3.25 10.54 22.72
CA ASP A 49 2.14 9.93 23.48
C ASP A 49 1.24 8.99 22.66
N SER A 50 1.40 8.95 21.35
CA SER A 50 0.58 8.13 20.45
C SER A 50 1.30 6.88 19.94
N LEU A 51 2.57 6.68 20.30
CA LEU A 51 3.38 5.57 19.78
C LEU A 51 3.84 4.62 20.89
N TYR A 52 3.81 3.32 20.58
CA TYR A 52 4.57 2.31 21.31
C TYR A 52 5.84 1.96 20.55
N VAL A 53 6.88 1.60 21.29
CA VAL A 53 8.06 0.88 20.79
C VAL A 53 7.99 -0.53 21.33
N GLU A 54 8.05 -1.48 20.42
CA GLU A 54 7.84 -2.90 20.70
C GLU A 54 9.02 -3.70 20.17
N GLU A 55 9.45 -4.71 20.92
CA GLU A 55 10.33 -5.76 20.40
C GLU A 55 9.50 -6.99 20.07
N ILE A 56 9.47 -7.38 18.80
CA ILE A 56 8.65 -8.48 18.30
C ILE A 56 9.55 -9.64 17.87
N ASP A 57 9.28 -10.83 18.40
CA ASP A 57 9.87 -12.08 17.91
C ASP A 57 9.01 -12.67 16.79
N VAL A 58 9.59 -12.79 15.60
CA VAL A 58 8.97 -13.40 14.41
C VAL A 58 9.58 -14.76 14.06
N GLY A 59 10.45 -15.31 14.91
CA GLY A 59 11.09 -16.62 14.71
C GLY A 59 12.32 -16.61 13.80
N GLU A 60 12.91 -15.45 13.50
CA GLU A 60 14.15 -15.32 12.70
C GLU A 60 15.44 -15.33 13.54
N GLY A 61 15.33 -15.60 14.84
CA GLY A 61 16.46 -15.66 15.76
C GLY A 61 16.90 -14.30 16.31
N GLN A 62 16.35 -13.20 15.81
CA GLN A 62 16.51 -11.85 16.35
C GLN A 62 15.15 -11.18 16.47
N SER A 63 14.93 -10.45 17.58
CA SER A 63 13.75 -9.60 17.74
C SER A 63 13.86 -8.37 16.86
N GLN A 64 12.73 -7.94 16.32
CA GLN A 64 12.63 -6.73 15.50
C GLN A 64 11.99 -5.61 16.31
N THR A 65 12.55 -4.41 16.22
CA THR A 65 11.94 -3.22 16.82
C THR A 65 10.87 -2.66 15.90
N VAL A 66 9.65 -2.53 16.41
CA VAL A 66 8.50 -1.98 15.70
C VAL A 66 7.97 -0.77 16.45
N VAL A 67 7.56 0.26 15.71
CA VAL A 67 6.90 1.44 16.29
C VAL A 67 5.46 1.44 15.83
N SER A 68 4.52 1.36 16.76
CA SER A 68 3.09 1.23 16.47
C SER A 68 2.29 2.43 17.00
N GLY A 69 1.29 2.88 16.23
CA GLY A 69 0.40 3.98 16.61
C GLY A 69 -0.79 3.55 17.48
N LEU A 70 -0.62 2.54 18.33
CA LEU A 70 -1.72 1.81 18.95
C LEU A 70 -2.13 2.32 20.34
N VAL A 71 -1.43 3.33 20.88
CA VAL A 71 -1.64 3.82 22.27
C VAL A 71 -3.09 4.22 22.57
N LYS A 72 -3.82 4.73 21.58
CA LYS A 72 -5.22 5.17 21.74
C LYS A 72 -6.24 4.03 21.66
N TYR A 73 -5.83 2.86 21.18
CA TYR A 73 -6.73 1.77 20.83
C TYR A 73 -6.54 0.54 21.70
N ILE A 74 -5.29 0.27 22.10
CA ILE A 74 -4.91 -0.95 22.82
C ILE A 74 -4.10 -0.55 24.06
N PRO A 75 -4.55 -0.91 25.28
CA PRO A 75 -3.77 -0.70 26.49
C PRO A 75 -2.55 -1.63 26.49
N LEU A 76 -1.54 -1.28 27.28
CA LEU A 76 -0.25 -2.00 27.25
C LEU A 76 -0.40 -3.46 27.69
N GLU A 77 -1.33 -3.77 28.59
CA GLU A 77 -1.55 -5.13 29.08
C GLU A 77 -2.07 -6.09 27.99
N ASP A 78 -2.72 -5.55 26.96
CA ASP A 78 -3.32 -6.34 25.87
C ASP A 78 -2.36 -6.52 24.68
N MET A 79 -1.10 -6.08 24.81
CA MET A 79 -0.06 -6.17 23.77
C MET A 79 0.59 -7.56 23.71
N VAL A 80 -0.17 -8.57 23.27
CA VAL A 80 0.28 -9.99 23.29
C VAL A 80 0.80 -10.53 21.95
N VAL A 81 0.10 -10.30 20.84
CA VAL A 81 0.41 -10.91 19.54
C VAL A 81 0.09 -9.92 18.42
N PHE A 82 1.02 -9.72 17.49
CA PHE A 82 0.87 -8.80 16.36
C PHE A 82 1.18 -9.45 15.02
N VAL A 83 0.55 -8.92 13.98
CA VAL A 83 0.89 -9.21 12.60
C VAL A 83 1.77 -8.08 12.09
N THR A 84 3.04 -8.40 11.83
CA THR A 84 3.99 -7.49 11.20
C THR A 84 3.82 -7.58 9.68
N CYS A 85 3.95 -6.44 9.00
CA CYS A 85 3.93 -6.35 7.55
C CYS A 85 5.12 -5.50 7.11
N SER A 86 6.05 -6.11 6.37
CA SER A 86 7.17 -5.40 5.77
C SER A 86 7.10 -5.48 4.25
N TYR A 87 7.70 -4.50 3.58
CA TYR A 87 7.77 -4.48 2.13
C TYR A 87 9.07 -5.15 1.68
N ILE A 88 8.94 -6.22 0.90
CA ILE A 88 10.06 -6.87 0.21
C ILE A 88 10.14 -6.22 -1.19
N SER A 89 11.24 -5.50 -1.45
CA SER A 89 11.49 -4.86 -2.75
C SER A 89 11.86 -5.85 -3.84
#